data_AF-A0ABD1UNT0-F1
#
_entry.id   AF-A0ABD1UNT0-F1
#
_cell.length_a   1.000
_cell.length_b   1.000
_cell.length_c   1.000
_cell.angle_alpha   90.00
_cell.angle_beta   90.00
_cell.angle_gamma   90.00
#
_symmetry.space_group_name_H-M   'P 1'
#
loop_
_entity.id
_entity.type
_entity.pdbx_description
1 polymer ?
#
loop_
_entity_poly.entity_id
_entity_poly.type
_entity_poly.pdbx_seq_one_letter_code
_entity_poly.pdbx_strand_id
1 'polypeptide(L)'
;MLKINVVRLSIAQVLTVISKKQKAALREAYKNKKYLPLDLRPKKTRAIYRHFTKHQASLHTEREKKKEKYFPMRKVGVEIEFVVTFNHRRGVKFAFVLGPVLPQRL
;
A
#
# COMPACT_ATOMS: atom_id res chain seq x y z
N MET A 1 5.36 46.96 -14.40
CA MET A 1 5.31 46.06 -13.23
C MET A 1 4.86 46.83 -12.00
N LEU A 2 3.73 46.46 -11.40
CA LEU A 2 3.18 47.18 -10.24
C LEU A 2 3.92 46.77 -8.95
N LYS A 3 4.49 47.75 -8.24
CA LYS A 3 5.22 47.58 -6.96
C LYS A 3 4.41 46.77 -5.91
N ILE A 4 3.08 46.83 -5.97
CA ILE A 4 2.16 46.13 -5.07
C ILE A 4 2.34 44.60 -5.12
N ASN A 5 2.55 44.01 -6.30
CA ASN A 5 2.68 42.55 -6.41
C ASN A 5 3.94 42.03 -5.71
N VAL A 6 5.04 42.79 -5.78
CA VAL A 6 6.30 42.46 -5.12
C VAL A 6 6.14 42.50 -3.60
N VAL A 7 5.47 43.53 -3.08
CA VAL A 7 5.22 43.68 -1.64
C VAL A 7 4.33 42.55 -1.12
N ARG A 8 3.25 42.19 -1.84
CA ARG A 8 2.37 41.07 -1.45
C ARG A 8 3.12 39.74 -1.36
N LEU A 9 4.00 39.49 -2.33
CA LEU A 9 4.82 38.28 -2.34
C LEU A 9 5.80 38.25 -1.16
N SER A 10 6.47 39.38 -0.87
CA SER A 10 7.38 39.49 0.27
C SER A 10 6.68 39.23 1.61
N ILE A 11 5.50 39.82 1.81
CA ILE A 11 4.68 39.58 3.01
C ILE A 11 4.33 38.09 3.14
N ALA A 12 3.87 37.46 2.05
CA ALA A 12 3.53 36.04 2.05
C ALA A 12 4.73 35.14 2.37
N GLN A 13 5.94 35.49 1.87
CA GLN A 13 7.17 34.76 2.18
C GLN A 13 7.51 34.82 3.67
N VAL A 14 7.48 36.01 4.28
CA VAL A 14 7.76 36.20 5.71
C VAL A 14 6.75 35.41 6.57
N LEU A 15 5.46 35.50 6.27
CA LEU A 15 4.42 34.76 6.99
C LEU A 15 4.60 33.24 6.85
N THR A 16 5.04 32.77 5.68
CA THR A 16 5.34 31.36 5.45
C THR A 16 6.51 30.88 6.32
N VAL A 17 7.58 31.67 6.44
CA VAL A 17 8.73 31.35 7.29
C VAL A 17 8.32 31.27 8.76
N ILE A 18 7.55 32.25 9.24
CA ILE A 18 7.02 32.28 10.61
C ILE A 18 6.17 31.03 10.88
N SER A 19 5.23 30.72 9.98
CA SER A 19 4.34 29.56 10.10
C SER A 19 5.10 28.23 10.12
N LYS A 20 6.16 28.10 9.29
CA LYS A 20 7.02 26.91 9.27
C LYS A 20 7.76 26.73 10.61
N LYS A 21 8.37 27.80 11.13
CA LYS A 21 9.09 27.76 12.42
C LYS A 21 8.16 27.42 13.59
N GLN A 22 6.99 28.04 13.65
CA GLN A 22 5.98 27.75 14.69
C GLN A 22 5.55 26.28 14.65
N LYS A 23 5.24 25.74 13.46
CA LYS A 23 4.87 24.32 13.32
C LYS A 23 6.01 23.38 13.69
N ALA A 24 7.26 23.72 13.39
CA ALA A 24 8.42 22.93 13.78
C ALA A 24 8.56 22.84 15.31
N ALA A 25 8.53 23.99 16.00
CA ALA A 25 8.58 24.04 17.46
C ALA A 25 7.42 23.26 18.12
N LEU A 26 6.20 23.35 17.55
CA LEU A 26 5.07 22.56 18.02
C LEU A 26 5.27 21.05 17.79
N ARG A 27 5.82 20.63 16.65
CA ARG A 27 6.12 19.20 16.40
C ARG A 27 7.11 18.65 17.42
N GLU A 28 8.11 19.43 17.81
CA GLU A 28 9.08 19.06 18.84
C GLU A 28 8.40 18.94 20.21
N ALA A 29 7.61 19.94 20.60
CA ALA A 29 6.89 19.96 21.88
C ALA A 29 5.88 18.81 22.07
N TYR A 30 5.36 18.24 20.97
CA TYR A 30 4.38 17.14 20.98
C TYR A 30 4.94 15.79 20.52
N LYS A 31 6.26 15.67 20.30
CA LYS A 31 6.88 14.53 19.58
C LYS A 31 6.59 13.14 20.16
N ASN A 32 6.32 13.00 21.46
CA ASN A 32 6.07 11.72 22.10
C ASN A 32 4.79 11.72 22.96
N LYS A 33 3.94 12.73 22.78
CA LYS A 33 2.68 12.81 23.53
C LYS A 33 1.67 11.85 22.91
N LYS A 34 0.92 11.14 23.75
CA LYS A 34 -0.12 10.20 23.32
C LYS A 34 -1.15 10.85 22.39
N TYR A 35 -1.51 12.10 22.67
CA TYR A 35 -2.51 12.85 21.91
C TYR A 35 -1.86 14.02 21.18
N LEU A 36 -1.92 13.97 19.85
CA LEU A 36 -1.53 15.07 18.97
C LEU A 36 -2.75 15.93 18.62
N PRO A 37 -2.61 17.27 18.58
CA PRO A 37 -3.58 18.17 17.97
C PRO A 37 -3.89 17.77 16.52
N LEU A 38 -5.11 18.03 16.05
CA LEU A 38 -5.58 17.61 14.72
C LEU A 38 -4.68 18.12 13.58
N ASP A 39 -4.15 19.35 13.70
CA ASP A 39 -3.31 19.97 12.67
C ASP A 39 -1.94 19.32 12.49
N LEU A 40 -1.42 18.69 13.54
CA LEU A 40 -0.10 18.02 13.51
C LEU A 40 -0.21 16.56 13.08
N ARG A 41 -1.42 16.00 13.00
CA ARG A 41 -1.64 14.62 12.56
C ARG A 41 -1.30 14.47 11.08
N PRO A 42 -0.80 13.29 10.66
CA PRO A 42 -0.53 13.03 9.25
C PRO A 42 -1.83 13.08 8.44
N LYS A 43 -1.88 13.81 7.34
CA LYS A 43 -3.07 13.86 6.48
C LYS A 43 -3.14 12.59 5.63
N LYS A 44 -3.98 11.63 6.03
CA LYS A 44 -4.26 10.36 5.34
C LYS A 44 -5.76 10.27 5.04
N THR A 45 -6.16 9.33 4.18
CA THR A 45 -7.58 9.11 3.87
C THR A 45 -8.32 8.52 5.07
N ARG A 46 -9.64 8.73 5.12
CA ARG A 46 -10.51 8.19 6.18
C ARG A 46 -10.45 6.66 6.26
N ALA A 47 -10.33 5.98 5.11
CA ALA A 47 -10.17 4.53 5.05
C ALA A 47 -8.90 4.06 5.80
N ILE A 48 -7.77 4.75 5.60
CA ILE A 48 -6.51 4.46 6.31
C ILE A 48 -6.59 4.82 7.82
N TYR A 49 -7.51 5.68 8.25
CA TYR A 49 -7.72 5.89 9.69
C TYR A 49 -8.55 4.80 10.34
N ARG A 50 -9.37 4.06 9.58
CA ARG A 50 -10.29 3.04 10.07
C ARG A 50 -9.78 1.61 9.92
N HIS A 51 -8.87 1.35 8.98
CA HIS A 51 -8.26 0.01 8.85
C HIS A 51 -7.41 -0.36 10.07
N PHE A 52 -7.15 -1.65 10.25
CA PHE A 52 -6.27 -2.14 11.29
C PHE A 52 -4.81 -1.71 11.09
N THR A 53 -4.10 -1.54 12.20
CA THR A 53 -2.65 -1.36 12.16
C THR A 53 -1.96 -2.65 11.67
N LYS A 54 -0.78 -2.54 11.07
CA LYS A 54 -0.02 -3.72 10.58
C LYS A 54 0.18 -4.77 11.67
N HIS A 55 0.49 -4.33 12.89
CA HIS A 55 0.63 -5.22 14.04
C HIS A 55 -0.68 -5.97 14.31
N GLN A 56 -1.80 -5.26 14.40
CA GLN A 56 -3.12 -5.88 14.61
C GLN A 56 -3.49 -6.86 13.49
N ALA A 57 -3.22 -6.51 12.24
CA ALA A 57 -3.48 -7.37 11.11
C ALA A 57 -2.60 -8.64 11.11
N SER A 58 -1.41 -8.60 11.70
CA SER A 58 -0.50 -9.74 11.84
C SER A 58 -0.71 -10.58 13.10
N LEU A 59 -1.67 -10.22 13.96
CA LEU A 59 -1.92 -10.97 15.19
C LEU A 59 -2.61 -12.30 14.86
N HIS A 60 -1.85 -13.38 14.96
CA HIS A 60 -2.35 -14.75 14.88
C HIS A 60 -2.56 -15.35 16.27
N THR A 61 -3.60 -16.18 16.40
CA THR A 61 -3.84 -16.95 17.63
C THR A 61 -2.77 -18.01 17.82
N GLU A 62 -2.55 -18.50 19.05
CA GLU A 62 -1.57 -19.57 19.29
C GLU A 62 -1.86 -20.84 18.49
N ARG A 63 -3.15 -21.15 18.30
CA ARG A 63 -3.61 -22.27 17.49
C ARG A 63 -3.21 -22.11 16.02
N GLU A 64 -3.40 -20.91 15.47
CA GLU A 64 -3.07 -20.60 14.08
C GLU A 64 -1.55 -20.61 13.86
N LYS A 65 -0.77 -19.99 14.77
CA LYS A 65 0.70 -20.06 14.74
C LYS A 65 1.22 -21.49 14.76
N LYS A 66 0.64 -22.36 15.60
CA LYS A 66 0.96 -23.80 15.62
C LYS A 66 0.65 -24.43 14.28
N LYS A 67 -0.55 -24.19 13.72
CA LYS A 67 -0.95 -24.73 12.41
C LYS A 67 0.00 -24.30 11.29
N GLU A 68 0.35 -23.03 11.21
CA GLU A 68 1.30 -22.50 10.22
C GLU A 68 2.70 -23.11 10.37
N LYS A 69 3.17 -23.26 11.61
CA LYS A 69 4.46 -23.88 11.91
C LYS A 69 4.51 -25.35 11.51
N TYR A 70 3.45 -26.12 11.78
CA TYR A 70 3.41 -27.55 11.49
C TYR A 70 3.12 -27.84 10.01
N PHE A 71 2.31 -27.01 9.35
CA PHE A 71 1.89 -27.22 7.97
C PHE A 71 2.22 -26.01 7.08
N PRO A 72 3.51 -25.75 6.79
CA PRO A 72 3.89 -24.70 5.86
C PRO A 72 3.46 -25.08 4.44
N MET A 73 2.96 -24.09 3.68
CA MET A 73 2.61 -24.29 2.27
C MET A 73 3.89 -24.54 1.46
N ARG A 74 4.03 -25.75 0.92
CA ARG A 74 5.17 -26.14 0.10
C ARG A 74 4.92 -25.73 -1.34
N LYS A 75 5.92 -25.15 -2.02
CA LYS A 75 5.87 -24.95 -3.46
C LYS A 75 6.01 -26.31 -4.14
N VAL A 76 4.95 -26.76 -4.81
CA VAL A 76 4.97 -27.97 -5.65
C VAL A 76 4.74 -27.50 -7.08
N GLY A 77 5.73 -27.70 -7.95
CA GLY A 77 5.59 -27.50 -9.38
C GLY A 77 5.05 -28.79 -9.98
N VAL A 78 3.83 -28.74 -10.52
CA VAL A 78 3.30 -29.80 -11.37
C VAL A 78 3.23 -29.21 -12.78
N GLU A 79 4.04 -29.73 -13.69
CA GLU A 79 3.87 -29.49 -15.13
C GLU A 79 2.62 -30.25 -15.57
N ILE A 80 1.52 -29.53 -15.77
CA ILE A 80 0.32 -30.10 -16.38
C ILE A 80 0.29 -29.58 -17.82
N GLU A 81 0.70 -30.41 -18.77
CA GLU A 81 0.52 -30.14 -20.20
C GLU A 81 -0.97 -30.25 -20.55
N PHE A 82 -1.64 -29.11 -20.70
CA PHE A 82 -3.01 -29.07 -21.23
C PHE A 82 -2.95 -29.16 -22.77
N VAL A 83 -3.11 -30.37 -23.32
CA VAL A 83 -3.31 -30.55 -24.76
C VAL A 83 -4.77 -30.26 -25.11
N VAL A 84 -5.06 -29.05 -25.58
CA VAL A 84 -6.40 -28.70 -26.09
C VAL A 84 -6.46 -29.01 -27.59
N THR A 85 -7.12 -30.09 -27.96
CA THR A 85 -7.41 -30.40 -29.38
C THR A 85 -8.72 -29.74 -29.80
N PHE A 86 -8.65 -28.69 -30.62
CA PHE A 86 -9.84 -28.13 -31.27
C PHE A 86 -10.14 -28.88 -32.57
N ASN A 87 -11.34 -29.45 -32.67
CA ASN A 87 -11.81 -30.10 -33.89
C ASN A 87 -12.58 -29.07 -34.73
N HIS A 88 -11.99 -28.57 -35.82
CA HIS A 88 -12.68 -27.66 -36.73
C HIS A 88 -13.43 -28.47 -37.80
N ARG A 89 -14.62 -28.01 -38.21
CA ARG A 89 -15.53 -28.69 -39.17
C ARG A 89 -14.95 -28.95 -40.57
N ARG A 90 -13.68 -28.62 -40.82
CA ARG A 90 -12.95 -28.92 -42.05
C ARG A 90 -11.66 -29.68 -41.75
N GLY A 91 -11.74 -30.84 -41.11
CA GLY A 91 -10.72 -31.91 -41.13
C GLY A 91 -9.27 -31.64 -40.69
N VAL A 92 -8.85 -30.41 -40.39
CA VAL A 92 -7.47 -30.09 -40.01
C VAL A 92 -7.39 -29.92 -38.49
N LYS A 93 -6.56 -30.75 -37.84
CA LYS A 93 -6.29 -30.69 -36.39
C LYS A 93 -5.07 -29.81 -36.14
N PHE A 94 -5.24 -28.73 -35.37
CA PHE A 94 -4.12 -27.94 -34.83
C PHE A 94 -4.03 -28.18 -33.33
N ALA A 95 -2.85 -28.60 -32.85
CA ALA A 95 -2.53 -28.71 -31.43
C ALA A 95 -1.70 -27.49 -31.02
N PHE A 96 -2.20 -26.71 -30.06
CA PHE A 96 -1.43 -25.64 -29.42
C PHE A 96 -1.00 -26.11 -28.04
N VAL A 97 0.31 -26.18 -27.80
CA VAL A 97 0.87 -26.41 -26.46
C VAL A 97 0.87 -25.07 -25.73
N LEU A 98 0.01 -24.92 -24.73
CA LEU A 98 0.06 -23.76 -23.82
C LEU A 98 0.99 -24.12 -22.66
N GLY A 99 2.08 -23.37 -22.51
CA GLY A 99 3.07 -23.56 -21.45
C GLY A 99 2.50 -23.39 -20.03
N PRO A 100 3.25 -23.81 -18.99
CA PRO A 100 2.75 -23.94 -17.62
C PRO A 100 2.34 -22.58 -17.02
N VAL A 101 1.07 -22.44 -16.68
CA VAL A 101 0.55 -21.28 -15.91
C VAL A 101 0.76 -21.57 -14.43
N LEU A 102 1.71 -20.87 -13.81
CA LEU A 102 1.85 -20.87 -12.35
C LEU A 102 0.52 -20.43 -11.71
N PRO A 103 -0.04 -21.18 -10.76
CA PRO A 103 -1.23 -20.76 -10.04
C PRO A 103 -0.84 -19.62 -9.09
N GLN A 104 -0.95 -18.38 -9.57
CA GLN A 104 -0.98 -17.21 -8.71
C GLN A 104 -2.44 -16.94 -8.37
N ARG A 105 -2.81 -16.97 -7.09
CA ARG A 105 -4.09 -16.36 -6.69
C ARG A 105 -4.00 -15.60 -5.37
N LEU A 106 -4.36 -14.32 -5.52
CA LEU A 106 -4.96 -13.32 -4.61
C LEU A 106 -4.41 -13.23 -3.17
#